data_AF-A0A8X6FX35-F1
#
_entry.id   AF-A0A8X6FX35-F1
#
_cell.length_a   1.000
_cell.length_b   1.000
_cell.length_c   1.000
_cell.angle_alpha   90.00
_cell.angle_beta   90.00
_cell.angle_gamma   90.00
#
_symmetry.space_group_name_H-M   'P 1'
#
loop_
_entity.id
_entity.type
_entity.pdbx_description
1 polymer ?
#
loop_
_entity_poly.entity_id
_entity_poly.type
_entity_poly.pdbx_seq_one_letter_code
_entity_poly.pdbx_strand_id
1 'polypeptide(L)'
;MMQNIPTERFNASERDACYARPLCKWSWFQETCHCVDNPCLTEFCLAENSSHCSCSSFFCNSESRKVEGCKIIPDHIIPINNETCQCIGSSTEDSLEKESADQNIDDLLATIEDKDVKDIIRLIKQSETYDLVDVEEALMPSTYELYQYGVTFDSLVAACSFEGVYCYRENFTVLYHPSYGKCYMFNYVGNEFPEVEKPIEIDRYGSTSGLQLLLRVSDLNDLELLRREIGARIVIHDSHMLPFVDEYGVNVRPKDMTAVELSLSETQRLGKPWGNCEEEGKTMYNGDPYSILGCEKYCGYKHMTERCNCTMRHFLRGSVLNRLKAPYPFCNITDDNMSKNRTLYPLTIVYE
;
A
#
# COMPACT_ATOMS: atom_id res chain seq x y z
N MET A 1 39.10 -16.92 -15.12
CA MET A 1 39.41 -17.05 -13.69
C MET A 1 38.81 -15.86 -12.98
N MET A 2 37.57 -16.01 -12.50
CA MET A 2 36.92 -15.04 -11.63
C MET A 2 37.54 -15.18 -10.25
N GLN A 3 38.14 -14.11 -9.74
CA GLN A 3 38.55 -14.04 -8.34
C GLN A 3 37.31 -13.78 -7.49
N ASN A 4 36.97 -14.74 -6.64
CA ASN A 4 35.96 -14.59 -5.59
C ASN A 4 36.40 -13.48 -4.63
N ILE A 5 35.61 -12.41 -4.56
CA ILE A 5 35.66 -11.44 -3.47
C ILE A 5 34.77 -12.01 -2.36
N PRO A 6 35.25 -12.20 -1.12
CA PRO A 6 34.41 -12.66 -0.02
C PRO A 6 33.53 -11.52 0.49
N THR A 7 32.21 -11.65 0.30
CA THR A 7 31.16 -10.78 0.85
C THR A 7 30.83 -11.14 2.30
N GLU A 8 31.82 -11.09 3.20
CA GLU A 8 31.56 -11.16 4.64
C GLU A 8 32.62 -10.36 5.39
N ARG A 9 32.37 -9.07 5.63
CA ARG A 9 33.11 -8.30 6.65
C ARG A 9 32.52 -6.92 6.95
N PHE A 10 31.27 -6.86 7.38
CA PHE A 10 30.88 -5.79 8.29
C PHE A 10 30.12 -6.41 9.47
N ASN A 11 30.71 -6.26 10.66
CA ASN A 11 30.10 -6.50 11.97
C ASN A 11 29.55 -7.89 12.34
N ALA A 12 30.10 -8.98 11.79
CA ALA A 12 29.76 -10.34 12.27
C ALA A 12 29.96 -10.51 13.79
N SER A 13 31.04 -9.95 14.35
CA SER A 13 31.31 -10.02 15.80
C SER A 13 30.30 -9.22 16.64
N GLU A 14 29.79 -8.09 16.13
CA GLU A 14 28.81 -7.26 16.85
C GLU A 14 27.40 -7.87 16.73
N ARG A 15 27.08 -8.44 15.57
CA ARG A 15 25.85 -9.20 15.34
C ARG A 15 25.80 -10.45 16.22
N ASP A 16 26.90 -11.22 16.29
CA ASP A 16 26.95 -12.42 17.11
C ASP A 16 26.90 -12.06 18.61
N ALA A 17 27.48 -10.92 19.01
CA ALA A 17 27.31 -10.35 20.34
C ALA A 17 25.87 -9.86 20.61
N CYS A 18 25.17 -9.36 19.58
CA CYS A 18 23.77 -8.96 19.65
C CYS A 18 22.88 -10.18 19.93
N TYR A 19 23.05 -11.28 19.19
CA TYR A 19 22.29 -12.52 19.40
C TYR A 19 22.61 -13.22 20.73
N ALA A 20 23.76 -12.93 21.34
CA ALA A 20 24.08 -13.44 22.67
C ALA A 20 23.19 -12.82 23.77
N ARG A 21 22.59 -11.65 23.51
CA ARG A 21 21.68 -10.97 24.45
C ARG A 21 20.22 -11.32 24.14
N PRO A 22 19.46 -11.86 25.10
CA PRO A 22 18.16 -12.45 24.83
C PRO A 22 17.06 -11.46 24.41
N LEU A 23 17.21 -10.16 24.69
CA LEU A 23 16.23 -9.10 24.35
C LEU A 23 16.69 -8.22 23.20
N CYS A 24 17.74 -8.63 22.50
CA CYS A 24 18.34 -7.85 21.45
C CYS A 24 18.11 -8.49 20.08
N LYS A 25 17.79 -7.67 19.10
CA LYS A 25 17.59 -8.06 17.71
C LYS A 25 18.47 -7.22 16.80
N TRP A 26 19.14 -7.89 15.87
CA TRP A 26 19.93 -7.22 14.85
C TRP A 26 19.03 -6.65 13.75
N SER A 27 19.13 -5.36 13.47
CA SER A 27 18.52 -4.74 12.28
C SER A 27 19.46 -4.91 11.10
N TRP A 28 19.04 -5.69 10.11
CA TRP A 28 19.79 -5.87 8.86
C TRP A 28 19.79 -4.61 7.98
N PHE A 29 18.80 -3.72 8.17
CA PHE A 29 18.68 -2.50 7.39
C PHE A 29 19.56 -1.36 7.95
N GLN A 30 19.62 -1.23 9.28
CA GLN A 30 20.41 -0.19 9.96
C GLN A 30 21.80 -0.68 10.39
N GLU A 31 22.07 -1.98 10.29
CA GLU A 31 23.29 -2.63 10.79
C GLU A 31 23.59 -2.33 12.27
N THR A 32 22.53 -2.24 13.08
CA THR A 32 22.62 -1.94 14.51
C THR A 32 21.85 -2.97 15.34
N CYS A 33 22.32 -3.18 16.58
CA CYS A 33 21.68 -4.04 17.56
C CYS A 33 20.66 -3.25 18.37
N HIS A 34 19.38 -3.61 18.26
CA HIS A 34 18.30 -3.00 19.04
C HIS A 34 17.96 -3.89 20.22
N CYS A 35 18.12 -3.37 21.42
CA CYS A 35 17.82 -4.07 22.66
C CYS A 35 16.62 -3.42 23.34
N VAL A 36 15.74 -4.24 23.89
CA VAL A 36 14.62 -3.77 24.70
C VAL A 36 14.91 -4.06 26.15
N ASP A 37 14.70 -3.09 27.04
CA ASP A 37 14.99 -3.25 28.46
C ASP A 37 14.01 -4.20 29.16
N ASN A 38 12.82 -4.38 28.57
CA ASN A 38 11.76 -5.19 29.14
C ASN A 38 11.22 -6.24 28.13
N PRO A 39 11.32 -7.56 28.43
CA PRO A 39 10.77 -8.63 27.59
C PRO A 39 9.25 -8.51 27.40
N CYS A 40 8.59 -7.82 28.32
CA CYS A 40 7.15 -7.60 28.32
C CYS A 40 6.69 -6.60 27.23
N LEU A 41 7.62 -5.95 26.55
CA LEU A 41 7.38 -5.09 25.38
C LEU A 41 7.71 -5.82 24.07
N THR A 42 7.92 -7.14 24.10
CA THR A 42 8.36 -7.94 22.96
C THR A 42 7.48 -9.16 22.74
N GLU A 43 7.73 -9.90 21.66
CA GLU A 43 7.11 -11.18 21.32
C GLU A 43 7.29 -12.29 22.38
N PHE A 44 8.17 -12.07 23.38
CA PHE A 44 8.35 -12.98 24.51
C PHE A 44 7.27 -12.83 25.61
N CYS A 45 6.35 -11.85 25.48
CA CYS A 45 5.17 -11.62 26.31
C CYS A 45 4.02 -12.50 25.78
N LEU A 46 3.80 -13.67 26.39
CA LEU A 46 2.63 -14.49 26.07
C LEU A 46 1.45 -13.95 26.88
N ALA A 47 0.65 -13.09 26.26
CA ALA A 47 -0.47 -12.41 26.90
C ALA A 47 -1.49 -13.41 27.44
N GLU A 48 -1.82 -13.30 28.74
CA GLU A 48 -2.98 -14.00 29.35
C GLU A 48 -4.22 -13.09 29.31
N ASN A 49 -4.05 -11.77 29.45
CA ASN A 49 -5.06 -10.74 29.17
C ASN A 49 -4.41 -9.35 28.92
N SER A 50 -5.22 -8.31 28.71
CA SER A 50 -4.78 -6.93 28.40
C SER A 50 -3.92 -6.24 29.46
N SER A 51 -3.77 -6.81 30.67
CA SER A 51 -2.98 -6.23 31.76
C SER A 51 -2.00 -7.21 32.40
N HIS A 52 -1.98 -8.48 31.97
CA HIS A 52 -1.13 -9.53 32.52
C HIS A 52 -0.52 -10.37 31.38
N CYS A 53 0.79 -10.26 31.23
CA CYS A 53 1.59 -11.15 30.38
C CYS A 53 2.35 -12.17 31.22
N SER A 54 2.44 -13.39 30.70
CA SER A 54 3.40 -14.39 31.16
C SER A 54 4.72 -14.27 30.38
N CYS A 55 5.85 -14.32 31.08
CA CYS A 55 7.15 -14.46 30.48
C CYS A 55 7.47 -15.95 30.28
N SER A 56 8.33 -16.26 29.30
CA SER A 56 8.93 -17.58 29.23
C SER A 56 9.63 -17.95 30.55
N SER A 57 9.41 -19.17 31.06
CA SER A 57 10.00 -19.65 32.33
C SER A 57 11.53 -19.62 32.35
N PHE A 58 12.16 -19.63 31.17
CA PHE A 58 13.61 -19.46 31.02
C PHE A 58 14.15 -18.13 31.56
N PHE A 59 13.34 -17.06 31.56
CA PHE A 59 13.75 -15.74 32.07
C PHE A 59 13.68 -15.63 33.60
N CYS A 60 12.91 -16.48 34.26
CA CYS A 60 12.82 -16.53 35.72
C CYS A 60 13.79 -17.53 36.36
N ASN A 61 14.02 -18.68 35.70
CA ASN A 61 14.69 -19.84 36.32
C ASN A 61 16.17 -20.01 35.95
N SER A 62 16.68 -19.31 34.93
CA SER A 62 18.06 -19.46 34.48
C SER A 62 19.00 -18.41 35.09
N GLU A 63 20.09 -18.82 35.74
CA GLU A 63 21.12 -17.89 36.26
C GLU A 63 21.85 -17.11 35.16
N SER A 64 21.92 -17.65 33.94
CA SER A 64 22.68 -17.06 32.82
C SER A 64 21.84 -16.13 31.92
N ARG A 65 20.51 -16.18 32.03
CA ARG A 65 19.57 -15.45 31.16
C ARG A 65 18.44 -14.78 31.94
N LYS A 66 18.66 -14.55 33.23
CA LYS A 66 17.71 -13.84 34.09
C LYS A 66 17.58 -12.39 33.63
N VAL A 67 16.34 -11.91 33.54
CA VAL A 67 16.01 -10.56 33.09
C VAL A 67 15.21 -9.86 34.19
N GLU A 68 15.48 -8.58 34.45
CA GLU A 68 14.89 -7.85 35.59
C GLU A 68 13.36 -7.66 35.50
N GLY A 69 12.78 -7.71 34.30
CA GLY A 69 11.35 -7.51 34.03
C GLY A 69 10.42 -8.70 34.27
N CYS A 70 10.94 -9.91 34.56
CA CYS A 70 10.14 -11.10 34.81
C CYS A 70 10.37 -11.63 36.22
N LYS A 71 9.31 -11.88 36.99
CA LYS A 71 9.40 -12.51 38.32
C LYS A 71 8.40 -13.64 38.50
N ILE A 72 8.80 -14.59 39.32
CA ILE A 72 7.91 -15.66 39.77
C ILE A 72 6.90 -15.05 40.75
N ILE A 73 5.62 -15.20 40.44
CA ILE A 73 4.53 -14.82 41.32
C ILE A 73 3.81 -16.11 41.78
N PRO A 74 3.50 -16.26 43.08
CA PRO A 74 2.71 -17.38 43.57
C PRO A 74 1.25 -17.19 43.13
N ASP A 75 0.72 -18.15 42.37
CA ASP A 75 -0.69 -18.11 41.96
C ASP A 75 -1.59 -18.54 43.13
N HIS A 76 -2.41 -17.62 43.66
CA HIS A 76 -3.27 -17.87 44.83
C HIS A 76 -4.60 -18.55 44.48
N ILE A 77 -4.85 -18.85 43.20
CA ILE A 77 -6.17 -19.31 42.74
C ILE A 77 -6.24 -20.85 42.60
N ILE A 78 -5.11 -21.56 42.56
CA ILE A 78 -5.08 -23.03 42.36
C ILE A 78 -4.23 -23.71 43.44
N PRO A 79 -4.74 -24.72 44.18
CA PRO A 79 -4.05 -25.38 45.29
C PRO A 79 -3.02 -26.43 44.83
N ILE A 80 -2.24 -26.11 43.80
CA ILE A 80 -1.10 -26.90 43.33
C ILE A 80 0.02 -25.90 43.04
N ASN A 81 1.21 -26.09 43.64
CA ASN A 81 2.39 -25.24 43.50
C ASN A 81 2.85 -25.09 42.04
N ASN A 82 2.20 -24.21 41.28
CA ASN A 82 2.69 -23.74 39.99
C ASN A 82 3.06 -22.27 40.14
N GLU A 83 4.35 -22.04 40.29
CA GLU A 83 5.00 -20.75 40.16
C GLU A 83 4.86 -20.26 38.71
N THR A 84 4.22 -19.11 38.48
CA THR A 84 4.08 -18.52 37.14
C THR A 84 5.06 -17.34 37.00
N CYS A 85 5.83 -17.35 35.91
CA CYS A 85 6.78 -16.29 35.60
C CYS A 85 6.00 -15.14 34.95
N GLN A 86 5.66 -14.11 35.73
CA GLN A 86 4.85 -12.98 35.28
C GLN A 86 5.71 -11.73 35.04
N CYS A 87 5.26 -10.94 34.07
CA CYS A 87 5.81 -9.65 33.71
C CYS A 87 5.55 -8.58 34.78
N ILE A 88 6.55 -7.75 35.07
CA ILE A 88 6.40 -6.55 35.90
C ILE A 88 6.39 -5.33 34.97
N GLY A 89 5.19 -4.83 34.68
CA GLY A 89 4.98 -3.61 33.88
C GLY A 89 3.57 -3.58 33.27
N SER A 90 3.02 -2.38 33.05
CA SER A 90 1.85 -2.19 32.17
C SER A 90 2.33 -2.03 30.74
N SER A 91 1.63 -2.64 29.78
CA SER A 91 1.86 -2.46 28.33
C SER A 91 1.37 -1.09 27.86
N THR A 92 1.83 -0.03 28.51
CA THR A 92 1.57 1.35 28.09
C THR A 92 2.89 1.92 27.63
N GLU A 93 3.00 2.04 26.31
CA GLU A 93 4.01 2.82 25.58
C GLU A 93 4.20 4.17 26.27
N ASP A 94 5.38 4.43 26.83
CA ASP A 94 5.86 5.80 27.13
C ASP A 94 7.33 5.87 27.60
N SER A 95 8.21 4.98 27.14
CA SER A 95 9.63 5.01 27.54
C SER A 95 10.65 4.78 26.43
N LEU A 96 10.26 4.91 25.16
CA LEU A 96 11.19 5.04 24.04
C LEU A 96 11.33 6.51 23.61
N GLU A 97 11.59 7.40 24.56
CA GLU A 97 12.21 8.68 24.24
C GLU A 97 13.51 8.84 25.01
N LYS A 98 14.59 8.92 24.23
CA LYS A 98 15.97 9.36 24.50
C LYS A 98 17.00 8.22 24.50
N GLU A 99 17.73 8.10 23.38
CA GLU A 99 19.08 8.67 23.29
C GLU A 99 19.71 8.48 21.88
N SER A 100 20.11 9.62 21.31
CA SER A 100 21.25 9.83 20.39
C SER A 100 21.26 9.19 18.99
N ALA A 101 21.05 10.03 17.96
CA ALA A 101 22.03 10.30 16.90
C ALA A 101 21.57 11.48 16.01
N ASP A 102 21.36 12.66 16.59
CA ASP A 102 21.26 13.89 15.79
C ASP A 102 22.69 14.36 15.45
N GLN A 103 23.43 13.50 14.75
CA GLN A 103 24.63 13.95 14.04
C GLN A 103 24.13 14.86 12.92
N ASN A 104 24.32 16.16 13.10
CA ASN A 104 23.85 17.28 12.27
C ASN A 104 23.51 16.86 10.83
N ILE A 105 22.30 16.31 10.62
CA ILE A 105 21.92 15.70 9.35
C ILE A 105 21.82 16.79 8.27
N ASP A 106 21.65 18.04 8.70
CA ASP A 106 21.67 19.21 7.83
C ASP A 106 23.06 19.46 7.21
N ASP A 107 24.15 19.12 7.92
CA ASP A 107 25.52 19.16 7.35
C ASP A 107 25.73 18.03 6.33
N LEU A 108 25.15 16.85 6.58
CA LEU A 108 25.13 15.72 5.65
C LEU A 108 24.32 16.03 4.38
N LEU A 109 23.14 16.64 4.54
CA LEU A 109 22.30 17.14 3.44
C LEU A 109 22.99 18.24 2.65
N ALA A 110 23.79 19.09 3.30
CA ALA A 110 24.58 20.12 2.62
C ALA A 110 25.65 19.51 1.70
N THR A 111 26.16 18.32 2.03
CA THR A 111 27.22 17.61 1.30
C THR A 111 26.72 16.94 0.00
N ILE A 112 25.42 16.66 -0.11
CA ILE A 112 24.82 16.13 -1.34
C ILE A 112 24.90 17.22 -2.42
N GLU A 113 25.21 16.90 -3.67
CA GLU A 113 25.23 17.92 -4.75
C GLU A 113 23.91 17.93 -5.52
N ASP A 114 23.29 16.77 -5.69
CA ASP A 114 22.06 16.59 -6.43
C ASP A 114 20.86 17.21 -5.69
N LYS A 115 20.17 18.14 -6.36
CA LYS A 115 19.04 18.87 -5.79
C LYS A 115 17.82 17.95 -5.59
N ASP A 116 17.56 17.04 -6.51
CA ASP A 116 16.38 16.17 -6.45
C ASP A 116 16.55 15.16 -5.32
N VAL A 117 17.77 14.66 -5.12
CA VAL A 117 18.10 13.80 -3.96
C VAL A 117 17.91 14.54 -2.64
N LYS A 118 18.31 15.81 -2.54
CA LYS A 118 18.06 16.63 -1.33
C LYS A 118 16.58 16.80 -1.06
N ASP A 119 15.80 17.09 -2.09
CA ASP A 119 14.37 17.34 -1.95
C ASP A 119 13.62 16.06 -1.55
N ILE A 120 14.02 14.89 -2.06
CA ILE A 120 13.50 13.59 -1.61
C ILE A 120 13.85 13.32 -0.13
N ILE A 121 15.10 13.54 0.30
CA ILE A 121 15.46 13.28 1.70
C ILE A 121 14.73 14.24 2.64
N ARG A 122 14.54 15.50 2.26
CA ARG A 122 13.70 16.45 3.01
C ARG A 122 12.27 15.96 3.14
N LEU A 123 11.69 15.47 2.04
CA LEU A 123 10.35 14.91 2.02
C LEU A 123 10.23 13.69 2.96
N ILE A 124 11.16 12.74 2.89
CA ILE A 124 11.19 11.55 3.76
C ILE A 124 11.29 11.95 5.24
N LYS A 125 12.11 12.96 5.57
CA LYS A 125 12.21 13.48 6.95
C LYS A 125 10.93 14.17 7.44
N GLN A 126 10.16 14.77 6.54
CA GLN A 126 8.88 15.40 6.86
C GLN A 126 7.74 14.40 7.01
N SER A 127 7.97 13.11 6.72
CA SER A 127 6.97 12.08 6.91
C SER A 127 6.67 11.90 8.39
N GLU A 128 5.38 11.86 8.72
CA GLU A 128 4.88 11.55 10.06
C GLU A 128 4.57 10.05 10.21
N THR A 129 4.69 9.27 9.13
CA THR A 129 4.41 7.83 9.13
C THR A 129 5.68 7.03 8.87
N TYR A 130 5.81 5.89 9.56
CA TYR A 130 6.97 5.02 9.38
C TYR A 130 7.07 4.44 7.97
N ASP A 131 5.92 4.26 7.33
CA ASP A 131 5.78 3.66 6.01
C ASP A 131 5.75 4.68 4.88
N LEU A 132 6.00 5.98 5.15
CA LEU A 132 6.05 7.06 4.16
C LEU A 132 4.76 7.26 3.33
N VAL A 133 3.63 6.70 3.75
CA VAL A 133 2.35 6.82 3.03
C VAL A 133 1.91 8.28 2.85
N ASP A 134 2.22 9.13 3.82
CA ASP A 134 1.84 10.55 3.80
C ASP A 134 2.67 11.39 2.81
N VAL A 135 3.80 10.88 2.35
CA VAL A 135 4.69 11.55 1.39
C VAL A 135 4.81 10.83 0.05
N GLU A 136 4.37 9.57 -0.03
CA GLU A 136 4.34 8.77 -1.26
C GLU A 136 3.60 9.49 -2.40
N GLU A 137 2.52 10.19 -2.08
CA GLU A 137 1.72 10.91 -3.07
C GLU A 137 2.50 12.03 -3.79
N ALA A 138 3.48 12.64 -3.12
CA ALA A 138 4.33 13.67 -3.70
C ALA A 138 5.30 13.12 -4.76
N LEU A 139 5.64 11.83 -4.64
CA LEU A 139 6.56 11.14 -5.55
C LEU A 139 5.84 10.56 -6.78
N MET A 140 4.50 10.54 -6.79
CA MET A 140 3.73 9.99 -7.91
C MET A 140 3.89 10.83 -9.18
N PRO A 141 4.12 10.22 -10.35
CA PRO A 141 4.33 10.93 -11.61
C PRO A 141 3.05 11.62 -12.09
N SER A 142 3.18 12.75 -12.79
CA SER A 142 2.07 13.41 -13.47
C SER A 142 1.50 12.55 -14.60
N THR A 143 0.26 12.80 -15.01
CA THR A 143 -0.35 12.09 -16.14
C THR A 143 0.42 12.25 -17.44
N TYR A 144 1.11 13.38 -17.63
CA TYR A 144 1.97 13.62 -18.80
C TYR A 144 3.24 12.77 -18.75
N GLU A 145 3.90 12.67 -17.60
CA GLU A 145 5.05 11.79 -17.42
C GLU A 145 4.66 10.33 -17.58
N LEU A 146 3.50 9.93 -17.04
CA LEU A 146 2.94 8.61 -17.28
C LEU A 146 2.70 8.39 -18.77
N TYR A 147 2.17 9.35 -19.51
CA TYR A 147 2.00 9.25 -20.96
C TYR A 147 3.32 8.99 -21.70
N GLN A 148 4.38 9.73 -21.37
CA GLN A 148 5.68 9.65 -22.04
C GLN A 148 6.47 8.40 -21.63
N TYR A 149 6.57 8.12 -20.33
CA TYR A 149 7.51 7.16 -19.77
C TYR A 149 6.86 5.91 -19.17
N GLY A 150 5.54 5.88 -19.04
CA GLY A 150 4.83 4.72 -18.53
C GLY A 150 4.96 3.50 -19.44
N VAL A 151 4.93 2.31 -18.82
CA VAL A 151 5.09 1.00 -19.45
C VAL A 151 4.17 0.85 -20.67
N THR A 152 4.75 0.50 -21.82
CA THR A 152 3.99 0.32 -23.07
C THR A 152 3.31 -1.05 -23.13
N PHE A 153 2.28 -1.18 -23.97
CA PHE A 153 1.56 -2.44 -24.15
C PHE A 153 2.50 -3.55 -24.58
N ASP A 154 3.32 -3.30 -25.61
CA ASP A 154 4.22 -4.31 -26.19
C ASP A 154 5.36 -4.72 -25.24
N SER A 155 5.69 -3.86 -24.27
CA SER A 155 6.62 -4.21 -23.20
C SER A 155 5.96 -5.05 -22.11
N LEU A 156 4.67 -4.85 -21.82
CA LEU A 156 3.93 -5.53 -20.76
C LEU A 156 3.32 -6.86 -21.22
N VAL A 157 2.70 -6.90 -22.41
CA VAL A 157 1.95 -8.04 -22.92
C VAL A 157 2.78 -8.76 -23.98
N ALA A 158 3.28 -9.94 -23.65
CA ALA A 158 4.01 -10.78 -24.59
C ALA A 158 3.10 -11.53 -25.57
N ALA A 159 1.93 -11.96 -25.10
CA ALA A 159 0.93 -12.66 -25.89
C ALA A 159 -0.47 -12.38 -25.35
N CYS A 160 -1.45 -12.30 -26.25
CA CYS A 160 -2.85 -12.01 -25.95
C CYS A 160 -3.74 -12.87 -26.85
N SER A 161 -4.72 -13.55 -26.25
CA SER A 161 -5.76 -14.29 -26.98
C SER A 161 -7.12 -14.15 -26.28
N PHE A 162 -8.18 -14.03 -27.05
CA PHE A 162 -9.58 -14.05 -26.58
C PHE A 162 -10.42 -14.84 -27.57
N GLU A 163 -11.24 -15.80 -27.11
CA GLU A 163 -11.97 -16.74 -27.99
C GLU A 163 -11.05 -17.44 -29.03
N GLY A 164 -9.80 -17.70 -28.66
CA GLY A 164 -8.79 -18.29 -29.54
C GLY A 164 -8.26 -17.37 -30.65
N VAL A 165 -8.65 -16.08 -30.66
CA VAL A 165 -8.19 -15.07 -31.61
C VAL A 165 -7.14 -14.18 -30.96
N TYR A 166 -6.05 -13.90 -31.68
CA TYR A 166 -5.03 -12.97 -31.23
C TYR A 166 -5.59 -11.56 -31.04
N CYS A 167 -5.34 -10.98 -29.87
CA CYS A 167 -5.62 -9.58 -29.58
C CYS A 167 -4.35 -8.73 -29.59
N TYR A 168 -4.52 -7.45 -29.89
CA TYR A 168 -3.44 -6.48 -30.01
C TYR A 168 -3.76 -5.24 -29.17
N ARG A 169 -2.82 -4.29 -29.14
CA ARG A 169 -2.94 -3.04 -28.38
C ARG A 169 -4.24 -2.28 -28.69
N GLU A 170 -4.71 -2.35 -29.93
CA GLU A 170 -5.91 -1.67 -30.41
C GLU A 170 -7.19 -2.19 -29.74
N ASN A 171 -7.16 -3.38 -29.15
CA ASN A 171 -8.27 -3.93 -28.38
C ASN A 171 -8.31 -3.43 -26.92
N PHE A 172 -7.37 -2.58 -26.53
CA PHE A 172 -7.24 -2.09 -25.16
C PHE A 172 -7.32 -0.57 -25.09
N THR A 173 -8.09 -0.09 -24.11
CA THR A 173 -8.13 1.33 -23.75
C THR A 173 -7.10 1.62 -22.68
N VAL A 174 -6.33 2.70 -22.83
CA VAL A 174 -5.30 3.10 -21.87
C VAL A 174 -5.90 3.97 -20.78
N LEU A 175 -5.74 3.54 -19.53
CA LEU A 175 -6.04 4.31 -18.31
C LEU A 175 -4.73 4.77 -17.67
N TYR A 176 -4.61 6.05 -17.36
CA TYR A 176 -3.48 6.60 -16.62
C TYR A 176 -3.83 6.67 -15.14
N HIS A 177 -3.28 5.75 -14.36
CA HIS A 177 -3.48 5.66 -12.92
C HIS A 177 -2.31 6.30 -12.16
N PRO A 178 -2.55 7.18 -11.18
CA PRO A 178 -1.48 7.87 -10.44
C PRO A 178 -0.47 6.91 -9.78
N SER A 179 -0.95 5.84 -9.15
CA SER A 179 -0.12 4.88 -8.41
C SER A 179 0.46 3.74 -9.26
N TYR A 180 -0.22 3.35 -10.35
CA TYR A 180 0.10 2.15 -11.12
C TYR A 180 0.53 2.44 -12.57
N GLY A 181 0.53 3.71 -12.97
CA GLY A 181 0.98 4.14 -14.29
C GLY A 181 -0.01 3.83 -15.42
N LYS A 182 0.48 3.28 -16.54
CA LYS A 182 -0.37 2.93 -17.69
C LYS A 182 -1.04 1.58 -17.45
N CYS A 183 -2.36 1.60 -17.27
CA CYS A 183 -3.21 0.42 -17.24
C CYS A 183 -3.84 0.19 -18.62
N TYR A 184 -4.02 -1.07 -19.00
CA TYR A 184 -4.61 -1.49 -20.27
C TYR A 184 -5.92 -2.23 -20.01
N MET A 185 -7.04 -1.63 -20.40
CA MET A 185 -8.38 -2.16 -20.16
C MET A 185 -8.89 -2.87 -21.40
N PHE A 186 -9.06 -4.19 -21.31
CA PHE A 186 -9.74 -4.97 -22.33
C PHE A 186 -11.26 -4.76 -22.23
N ASN A 187 -11.95 -4.66 -23.37
CA ASN A 187 -13.41 -4.60 -23.43
C ASN A 187 -14.05 -3.42 -22.65
N TYR A 188 -13.35 -2.29 -22.55
CA TYR A 188 -13.92 -1.06 -22.01
C TYR A 188 -14.58 -0.26 -23.13
N VAL A 189 -15.89 0.00 -22.99
CA VAL A 189 -16.68 0.80 -23.94
C VAL A 189 -17.01 2.19 -23.39
N GLY A 190 -16.93 2.36 -22.06
CA GLY A 190 -17.28 3.62 -21.39
C GLY A 190 -18.77 3.96 -21.47
N ASN A 191 -19.10 5.18 -21.04
CA ASN A 191 -20.49 5.63 -20.93
C ASN A 191 -20.82 6.85 -21.82
N GLU A 192 -19.88 7.28 -22.67
CA GLU A 192 -20.06 8.48 -23.51
C GLU A 192 -20.85 8.18 -24.80
N PHE A 193 -20.78 6.95 -25.32
CA PHE A 193 -21.46 6.54 -26.56
C PHE A 193 -22.07 5.13 -26.48
N PRO A 194 -23.03 4.89 -25.56
CA PRO A 194 -23.60 3.56 -25.30
C PRO A 194 -24.32 2.93 -26.51
N GLU A 195 -24.71 3.72 -27.52
CA GLU A 195 -25.37 3.23 -28.74
C GLU A 195 -24.40 2.76 -29.83
N VAL A 196 -23.10 3.09 -29.72
CA VAL A 196 -22.11 2.89 -30.80
C VAL A 196 -21.23 1.67 -30.54
N GLU A 197 -20.85 1.42 -29.29
CA GLU A 197 -19.97 0.31 -28.92
C GLU A 197 -20.62 -0.53 -27.83
N LYS A 198 -20.84 -1.82 -28.14
CA LYS A 198 -21.31 -2.82 -27.18
C LYS A 198 -20.13 -3.61 -26.63
N PRO A 199 -20.17 -4.00 -25.35
CA PRO A 199 -19.18 -4.92 -24.81
C PRO A 199 -19.14 -6.21 -25.61
N ILE A 200 -17.94 -6.75 -25.78
CA ILE A 200 -17.71 -8.07 -26.35
C ILE A 200 -18.21 -9.12 -25.35
N GLU A 201 -19.06 -10.02 -25.82
CA GLU A 201 -19.58 -11.16 -25.07
C GLU A 201 -18.79 -12.43 -25.43
N ILE A 202 -18.78 -13.41 -24.52
CA ILE A 202 -18.23 -14.75 -24.79
C ILE A 202 -19.32 -15.64 -25.39
N ASP A 203 -18.94 -16.47 -26.36
CA ASP A 203 -19.85 -17.45 -26.96
C ASP A 203 -19.87 -18.76 -26.17
N ARG A 204 -18.76 -19.07 -25.49
CA ARG A 204 -18.57 -20.36 -24.81
C ARG A 204 -17.88 -20.19 -23.47
N TYR A 205 -18.25 -21.05 -22.53
CA TYR A 205 -17.58 -21.18 -21.24
C TYR A 205 -16.24 -21.94 -21.38
N GLY A 206 -15.27 -21.56 -20.56
CA GLY A 206 -14.00 -22.26 -20.44
C GLY A 206 -12.79 -21.34 -20.62
N SER A 207 -11.63 -21.79 -20.13
CA SER A 207 -10.39 -21.00 -20.14
C SER A 207 -9.85 -20.71 -21.53
N THR A 208 -10.25 -21.47 -22.56
CA THR A 208 -9.86 -21.24 -23.96
C THR A 208 -10.66 -20.12 -24.62
N SER A 209 -11.87 -19.85 -24.12
CA SER A 209 -12.74 -18.78 -24.63
C SER A 209 -12.52 -17.45 -23.90
N GLY A 210 -12.03 -17.51 -22.66
CA GLY A 210 -11.66 -16.33 -21.89
C GLY A 210 -10.43 -15.59 -22.41
N LEU A 211 -10.14 -14.46 -21.76
CA LEU A 211 -8.93 -13.67 -22.01
C LEU A 211 -7.69 -14.38 -21.46
N GLN A 212 -6.71 -14.62 -22.32
CA GLN A 212 -5.43 -15.23 -22.00
C GLN A 212 -4.32 -14.21 -22.25
N LEU A 213 -3.55 -13.91 -21.20
CA LEU A 213 -2.45 -12.96 -21.26
C LEU A 213 -1.17 -13.63 -20.79
N LEU A 214 -0.08 -13.44 -21.54
CA LEU A 214 1.27 -13.68 -21.06
C LEU A 214 1.91 -12.33 -20.78
N LEU A 215 2.17 -12.03 -19.51
CA LEU A 215 2.71 -10.74 -19.09
C LEU A 215 4.23 -10.82 -18.87
N ARG A 216 4.93 -9.73 -19.23
CA ARG A 216 6.34 -9.48 -18.90
C ARG A 216 6.37 -8.47 -17.77
N VAL A 217 6.77 -8.93 -16.59
CA VAL A 217 7.06 -8.07 -15.45
C VAL A 217 8.58 -7.91 -15.37
N SER A 218 9.06 -6.66 -15.30
CA SER A 218 10.49 -6.35 -15.20
C SER A 218 10.75 -5.45 -13.99
N ASP A 219 11.84 -5.74 -13.29
CA ASP A 219 12.31 -4.98 -12.14
C ASP A 219 13.60 -4.20 -12.45
N LEU A 220 14.07 -4.21 -13.71
CA LEU A 220 15.37 -3.64 -14.09
C LEU A 220 15.44 -2.11 -13.99
N ASN A 221 14.29 -1.44 -13.97
CA ASN A 221 14.17 0.01 -13.83
C ASN A 221 13.23 0.37 -12.66
N ASP A 222 13.22 -0.45 -11.60
CA ASP A 222 12.27 -0.26 -10.52
C ASP A 222 12.56 1.02 -9.72
N LEU A 223 11.50 1.74 -9.36
CA LEU A 223 11.60 2.92 -8.50
C LEU A 223 11.40 2.43 -7.07
N GLU A 224 12.49 2.01 -6.42
CA GLU A 224 12.46 1.34 -5.10
C GLU A 224 11.69 2.13 -4.03
N LEU A 225 11.67 3.46 -4.10
CA LEU A 225 10.93 4.33 -3.18
C LEU A 225 9.41 4.41 -3.46
N LEU A 226 8.98 4.09 -4.67
CA LEU A 226 7.59 4.22 -5.14
C LEU A 226 6.89 2.87 -5.29
N ARG A 227 7.65 1.79 -5.49
CA ARG A 227 7.10 0.47 -5.80
C ARG A 227 7.39 -0.51 -4.67
N ARG A 228 6.34 -0.85 -3.92
CA ARG A 228 6.38 -1.85 -2.84
C ARG A 228 6.08 -3.28 -3.32
N GLU A 229 5.58 -3.44 -4.54
CA GLU A 229 5.04 -4.71 -5.04
C GLU A 229 5.66 -5.10 -6.39
N ILE A 230 6.04 -6.37 -6.53
CA ILE A 230 6.53 -6.93 -7.79
C ILE A 230 5.48 -7.87 -8.39
N GLY A 231 4.94 -7.50 -9.54
CA GLY A 231 3.95 -8.28 -10.26
C GLY A 231 3.12 -7.45 -11.22
N ALA A 232 1.96 -7.97 -11.59
CA ALA A 232 0.91 -7.23 -12.29
C ALA A 232 -0.30 -7.08 -11.37
N ARG A 233 -1.08 -6.03 -11.55
CA ARG A 233 -2.36 -5.84 -10.85
C ARG A 233 -3.49 -5.89 -11.86
N ILE A 234 -4.51 -6.70 -11.59
CA ILE A 234 -5.68 -6.86 -12.46
C ILE A 234 -6.94 -6.42 -11.72
N VAL A 235 -7.89 -5.84 -12.45
CA VAL A 235 -9.19 -5.43 -11.90
C VAL A 235 -10.26 -5.96 -12.84
N ILE A 236 -11.27 -6.64 -12.29
CA ILE A 236 -12.49 -7.00 -13.02
C ILE A 236 -13.52 -5.94 -12.69
N HIS A 237 -14.05 -5.26 -13.71
CA HIS A 237 -15.00 -4.17 -13.54
C HIS A 237 -16.03 -4.17 -14.69
N ASP A 238 -17.10 -3.41 -14.49
CA ASP A 238 -18.12 -3.16 -15.51
C ASP A 238 -17.54 -2.41 -16.72
N SER A 239 -17.91 -2.82 -17.93
CA SER A 239 -17.38 -2.30 -19.20
C SER A 239 -17.70 -0.81 -19.45
N HIS A 240 -18.71 -0.26 -18.76
CA HIS A 240 -19.12 1.15 -18.87
C HIS A 240 -18.49 2.03 -17.78
N MET A 241 -17.83 1.44 -16.79
CA MET A 241 -17.24 2.16 -15.66
C MET A 241 -15.71 2.10 -15.66
N LEU A 242 -15.07 3.17 -15.22
CA LEU A 242 -13.62 3.14 -14.94
C LEU A 242 -13.35 2.31 -13.68
N PRO A 243 -12.26 1.51 -13.65
CA PRO A 243 -11.91 0.70 -12.50
C PRO A 243 -11.37 1.53 -11.33
N PHE A 244 -11.62 1.04 -10.12
CA PHE A 244 -10.93 1.46 -8.91
C PHE A 244 -9.73 0.54 -8.67
N VAL A 245 -8.58 0.91 -9.24
CA VAL A 245 -7.40 0.03 -9.28
C VAL A 245 -6.80 -0.18 -7.89
N ASP A 246 -6.70 0.89 -7.09
CA ASP A 246 -6.23 0.79 -5.71
C ASP A 246 -7.16 -0.11 -4.88
N GLU A 247 -8.48 0.09 -4.96
CA GLU A 247 -9.45 -0.56 -4.06
C GLU A 247 -9.85 -1.99 -4.45
N TYR A 248 -10.03 -2.28 -5.74
CA TYR A 248 -10.54 -3.58 -6.22
C TYR A 248 -9.53 -4.40 -7.01
N GLY A 249 -8.27 -3.95 -7.08
CA GLY A 249 -7.22 -4.68 -7.78
C GLY A 249 -6.73 -5.91 -7.04
N VAL A 250 -6.45 -6.95 -7.80
CA VAL A 250 -5.86 -8.21 -7.35
C VAL A 250 -4.44 -8.33 -7.89
N ASN A 251 -3.49 -8.64 -7.02
CA ASN A 251 -2.10 -8.80 -7.40
C ASN A 251 -1.84 -10.19 -8.00
N VAL A 252 -1.19 -10.21 -9.16
CA VAL A 252 -0.79 -11.39 -9.91
C VAL A 252 0.73 -11.53 -9.80
N ARG A 253 1.15 -12.64 -9.21
CA ARG A 253 2.56 -12.95 -8.99
C ARG A 253 3.25 -13.30 -10.31
N PRO A 254 4.49 -12.81 -10.55
CA PRO A 254 5.26 -13.24 -11.71
C PRO A 254 5.77 -14.67 -11.56
N LYS A 255 6.16 -15.30 -12.69
CA LYS A 255 6.68 -16.69 -12.76
C LYS A 255 5.67 -17.75 -12.33
N ASP A 256 4.39 -17.42 -12.33
CA ASP A 256 3.30 -18.33 -12.05
C ASP A 256 2.16 -18.14 -13.05
N MET A 257 1.25 -19.10 -13.13
CA MET A 257 0.01 -19.00 -13.89
C MET A 257 -1.15 -18.76 -12.92
N THR A 258 -1.76 -17.58 -13.00
CA THR A 258 -2.98 -17.27 -12.24
C THR A 258 -4.20 -17.47 -13.13
N ALA A 259 -5.07 -18.40 -12.76
CA ALA A 259 -6.37 -18.59 -13.39
C ALA A 259 -7.46 -17.91 -12.55
N VAL A 260 -8.27 -17.07 -13.19
CA VAL A 260 -9.38 -16.36 -12.54
C VAL A 260 -10.68 -16.75 -13.23
N GLU A 261 -11.54 -17.46 -12.49
CA GLU A 261 -12.89 -17.79 -12.94
C GLU A 261 -13.86 -16.66 -12.56
N LEU A 262 -14.74 -16.29 -13.48
CA LEU A 262 -15.71 -15.21 -13.28
C LEU A 262 -17.13 -15.78 -13.27
N SER A 263 -17.92 -15.33 -12.29
CA SER A 263 -19.36 -15.57 -12.22
C SER A 263 -20.06 -14.23 -12.08
N LEU A 264 -21.01 -13.94 -12.97
CA LEU A 264 -21.78 -12.69 -12.94
C LEU A 264 -23.00 -12.88 -12.05
N SER A 265 -23.12 -12.05 -11.02
CA SER A 265 -24.28 -11.96 -10.16
C SER A 265 -24.82 -10.54 -10.18
N GLU A 266 -26.04 -10.37 -10.68
CA GLU A 266 -26.74 -9.08 -10.69
C GLU A 266 -27.71 -8.99 -9.51
N THR A 267 -27.75 -7.84 -8.83
CA THR A 267 -28.70 -7.59 -7.74
C THR A 267 -29.47 -6.31 -8.00
N GLN A 268 -30.76 -6.45 -8.27
CA GLN A 268 -31.67 -5.33 -8.43
C GLN A 268 -32.33 -5.02 -7.08
N ARG A 269 -32.16 -3.78 -6.60
CA ARG A 269 -32.76 -3.31 -5.35
C ARG A 269 -33.96 -2.42 -5.64
N LEU A 270 -35.00 -2.54 -4.81
CA LEU A 270 -36.14 -1.64 -4.88
C LEU A 270 -35.76 -0.27 -4.29
N GLY A 271 -36.08 0.80 -5.02
CA GLY A 271 -35.97 2.18 -4.55
C GLY A 271 -37.02 2.53 -3.49
N LYS A 272 -37.25 3.83 -3.26
CA LYS A 272 -38.23 4.30 -2.28
C LYS A 272 -39.65 3.78 -2.59
N PRO A 273 -40.45 3.39 -1.57
CA PRO A 273 -40.18 3.46 -0.12
C PRO A 273 -39.41 2.26 0.47
N TRP A 274 -39.06 1.23 -0.32
CA TRP A 274 -38.43 0.00 0.20
C TRP A 274 -36.93 0.15 0.45
N GLY A 275 -36.28 1.13 -0.15
CA GLY A 275 -34.88 1.46 0.07
C GLY A 275 -34.55 2.93 -0.25
N ASN A 276 -33.37 3.35 0.16
CA ASN A 276 -32.82 4.68 -0.13
C ASN A 276 -31.86 4.65 -1.33
N CYS A 277 -32.04 3.69 -2.24
CA CYS A 277 -31.24 3.63 -3.47
C CYS A 277 -31.57 4.83 -4.36
N GLU A 278 -30.54 5.36 -5.02
CA GLU A 278 -30.70 6.31 -6.11
C GLU A 278 -31.32 5.64 -7.34
N GLU A 279 -31.92 6.45 -8.22
CA GLU A 279 -32.49 5.94 -9.47
C GLU A 279 -31.41 5.37 -10.39
N GLU A 280 -31.77 4.30 -11.09
CA GLU A 280 -30.91 3.65 -12.08
C GLU A 280 -30.54 4.62 -13.20
N GLY A 281 -29.28 4.62 -13.62
CA GLY A 281 -28.78 5.54 -14.65
C GLY A 281 -28.48 6.97 -14.16
N LYS A 282 -28.61 7.26 -12.86
CA LYS A 282 -28.13 8.53 -12.31
C LYS A 282 -26.63 8.66 -12.54
N THR A 283 -26.21 9.81 -13.07
CA THR A 283 -24.79 10.16 -13.20
C THR A 283 -24.33 10.91 -11.96
N MET A 284 -23.08 10.71 -11.59
CA MET A 284 -22.41 11.59 -10.63
C MET A 284 -22.27 13.00 -11.22
N TYR A 285 -22.02 13.99 -10.36
CA TYR A 285 -21.86 15.38 -10.77
C TYR A 285 -20.76 15.63 -11.81
N ASN A 286 -19.79 14.72 -11.93
CA ASN A 286 -18.71 14.76 -12.92
C ASN A 286 -19.07 14.06 -14.24
N GLY A 287 -20.31 13.59 -14.41
CA GLY A 287 -20.81 12.91 -15.61
C GLY A 287 -20.52 11.41 -15.67
N ASP A 288 -19.86 10.85 -14.66
CA ASP A 288 -19.57 9.41 -14.59
C ASP A 288 -20.79 8.58 -14.14
N PRO A 289 -20.86 7.30 -14.50
CA PRO A 289 -21.81 6.36 -13.91
C PRO A 289 -21.72 6.35 -12.38
N TYR A 290 -22.87 6.35 -11.70
CA TYR A 290 -22.92 6.30 -10.24
C TYR A 290 -22.36 4.98 -9.68
N SER A 291 -21.54 5.11 -8.64
CA SER A 291 -21.12 4.02 -7.75
C SER A 291 -20.91 4.58 -6.34
N ILE A 292 -21.04 3.73 -5.32
CA ILE A 292 -20.93 4.14 -3.91
C ILE A 292 -19.54 4.73 -3.64
N LEU A 293 -18.48 3.94 -3.86
CA LEU A 293 -17.09 4.40 -3.75
C LEU A 293 -16.81 5.61 -4.63
N GLY A 294 -17.54 5.72 -5.74
CA GLY A 294 -17.41 6.85 -6.62
C GLY A 294 -17.91 8.17 -6.04
N CYS A 295 -19.08 8.11 -5.41
CA CYS A 295 -19.67 9.22 -4.66
C CYS A 295 -18.75 9.63 -3.50
N GLU A 296 -18.21 8.65 -2.77
CA GLU A 296 -17.31 8.88 -1.63
C GLU A 296 -16.04 9.62 -2.06
N LYS A 297 -15.35 9.13 -3.10
CA LYS A 297 -14.16 9.81 -3.65
C LYS A 297 -14.48 11.22 -4.16
N TYR A 298 -15.62 11.38 -4.84
CA TYR A 298 -16.04 12.70 -5.33
C TYR A 298 -16.36 13.67 -4.18
N CYS A 299 -16.95 13.19 -3.08
CA CYS A 299 -17.20 13.98 -1.89
C CYS A 299 -15.88 14.50 -1.29
N GLY A 300 -14.89 13.62 -1.13
CA GLY A 300 -13.54 14.00 -0.67
C GLY A 300 -12.87 15.01 -1.60
N TYR A 301 -12.89 14.73 -2.91
CA TYR A 301 -12.41 15.65 -3.94
C TYR A 301 -13.06 17.03 -3.84
N LYS A 302 -14.39 17.10 -3.74
CA LYS A 302 -15.15 18.35 -3.66
C LYS A 302 -14.80 19.11 -2.39
N HIS A 303 -14.82 18.44 -1.25
CA HIS A 303 -14.53 19.04 0.04
C HIS A 303 -13.13 19.66 0.10
N MET A 304 -12.17 18.95 -0.47
CA MET A 304 -10.78 19.36 -0.50
C MET A 304 -10.55 20.53 -1.46
N THR A 305 -11.15 20.48 -2.65
CA THR A 305 -11.03 21.56 -3.64
C THR A 305 -11.73 22.84 -3.19
N GLU A 306 -12.86 22.75 -2.47
CA GLU A 306 -13.57 23.90 -1.90
C GLU A 306 -12.79 24.57 -0.75
N ARG A 307 -12.07 23.80 0.06
CA ARG A 307 -11.34 24.32 1.22
C ARG A 307 -9.90 24.73 0.92
N CYS A 308 -9.20 23.95 0.10
CA CYS A 308 -7.76 24.07 -0.09
C CYS A 308 -7.38 24.52 -1.52
N ASN A 309 -8.34 24.59 -2.45
CA ASN A 309 -8.10 24.91 -3.87
C ASN A 309 -7.05 24.00 -4.56
N CYS A 310 -6.90 22.79 -4.05
CA CYS A 310 -6.06 21.74 -4.59
C CYS A 310 -6.69 20.37 -4.33
N THR A 311 -6.19 19.33 -4.99
CA THR A 311 -6.69 17.96 -4.84
C THR A 311 -5.57 16.95 -4.59
N MET A 312 -5.93 15.77 -4.10
CA MET A 312 -5.03 14.65 -3.86
C MET A 312 -5.33 13.55 -4.88
N ARG A 313 -4.29 12.80 -5.25
CA ARG A 313 -4.31 11.76 -6.28
C ARG A 313 -5.20 10.58 -5.90
N HIS A 314 -5.27 10.21 -4.62
CA HIS A 314 -6.09 9.08 -4.17
C HIS A 314 -7.60 9.30 -4.35
N PHE A 315 -8.05 10.56 -4.47
CA PHE A 315 -9.44 10.88 -4.83
C PHE A 315 -9.73 10.69 -6.33
N LEU A 316 -8.69 10.50 -7.16
CA LEU A 316 -8.83 10.23 -8.57
C LEU A 316 -8.92 8.72 -8.82
N ARG A 317 -9.59 8.34 -9.91
CA ARG A 317 -9.71 6.93 -10.36
C ARG A 317 -8.79 6.61 -11.54
N GLY A 318 -7.88 7.53 -11.85
CA GLY A 318 -7.20 7.60 -13.13
C GLY A 318 -8.03 8.30 -14.21
N SER A 319 -7.42 8.53 -15.37
CA SER A 319 -8.05 9.22 -16.49
C SER A 319 -7.72 8.56 -17.82
N VAL A 320 -8.65 8.61 -18.77
CA VAL A 320 -8.39 8.36 -20.19
C VAL A 320 -7.97 9.65 -20.89
N LEU A 321 -7.33 9.57 -22.06
CA LEU A 321 -6.74 10.74 -22.76
C LEU A 321 -7.71 11.91 -22.98
N ASN A 322 -9.02 11.64 -23.13
CA ASN A 322 -10.02 12.68 -23.35
C ASN A 322 -10.36 13.48 -22.07
N ARG A 323 -9.85 13.08 -20.90
CA ARG A 323 -10.15 13.68 -19.57
C ARG A 323 -8.88 14.03 -18.77
N LEU A 324 -7.77 14.34 -19.45
CA LEU A 324 -6.44 14.52 -18.83
C LEU A 324 -6.30 15.74 -17.94
N LYS A 325 -7.14 16.78 -18.08
CA LYS A 325 -7.02 17.98 -17.26
C LYS A 325 -7.82 17.81 -15.97
N ALA A 326 -7.10 17.57 -14.87
CA ALA A 326 -7.65 17.79 -13.54
C ALA A 326 -8.09 19.26 -13.43
N PRO A 327 -9.34 19.55 -12.98
CA PRO A 327 -9.81 20.92 -12.86
C PRO A 327 -9.03 21.75 -11.84
N TYR A 328 -8.35 21.08 -10.90
CA TYR A 328 -7.57 21.67 -9.82
C TYR A 328 -6.14 21.13 -9.80
N PRO A 329 -5.16 21.94 -9.36
CA PRO A 329 -3.79 21.46 -9.16
C PRO A 329 -3.71 20.44 -8.02
N PHE A 330 -2.71 19.56 -8.07
CA PHE A 330 -2.38 18.72 -6.92
C PHE A 330 -1.85 19.57 -5.77
N CYS A 331 -2.16 19.20 -4.54
CA CYS A 331 -1.62 19.92 -3.38
C CYS A 331 -0.11 19.74 -3.29
N ASN A 332 0.58 20.83 -2.93
CA ASN A 332 2.01 20.78 -2.69
C ASN A 332 2.29 20.29 -1.27
N ILE A 333 2.70 19.03 -1.13
CA ILE A 333 2.97 18.39 0.16
C ILE A 333 4.30 18.91 0.76
N THR A 334 5.15 19.55 -0.05
CA THR A 334 6.44 20.10 0.39
C THR A 334 6.34 21.49 1.04
N ASP A 335 5.15 22.10 1.09
CA ASP A 335 4.96 23.44 1.63
C ASP A 335 4.76 23.38 3.17
N ASP A 336 5.66 24.01 3.94
CA ASP A 336 5.68 24.01 5.42
C ASP A 336 4.40 24.56 6.08
N ASN A 337 3.53 25.23 5.31
CA ASN A 337 2.23 25.71 5.78
C ASN A 337 1.14 24.63 5.73
N MET A 338 1.31 23.56 4.95
CA MET A 338 0.39 22.41 4.92
C MET A 338 0.73 21.31 5.93
N SER A 339 2.01 21.19 6.34
CA SER A 339 2.43 20.20 7.35
C SER A 339 1.77 20.42 8.71
N LYS A 340 1.51 21.67 9.11
CA LYS A 340 0.85 22.01 10.39
C LYS A 340 -0.64 21.68 10.47
N ASN A 341 -1.27 21.34 9.35
CA ASN A 341 -2.68 20.97 9.25
C ASN A 341 -2.86 19.57 8.62
N ARG A 342 -1.87 18.67 8.79
CA ARG A 342 -2.03 17.24 8.48
C ARG A 342 -2.97 16.59 9.51
N THR A 343 -4.26 16.87 9.40
CA THR A 343 -5.26 15.99 9.99
C THR A 343 -5.55 14.94 8.94
N LEU A 344 -4.95 13.76 9.09
CA LEU A 344 -5.51 12.53 8.53
C LEU A 344 -6.89 12.38 9.17
N TYR A 345 -7.91 13.03 8.61
CA TYR A 345 -9.27 12.73 9.00
C TYR A 345 -9.51 11.30 8.53
N PRO A 346 -9.76 10.33 9.41
CA PRO A 346 -10.57 9.21 8.97
C PRO A 346 -11.83 9.85 8.39
N LEU A 347 -12.15 9.52 7.14
CA LEU A 347 -13.39 9.95 6.51
C LEU A 347 -14.55 9.38 7.34
N THR A 348 -14.94 10.06 8.41
CA THR A 348 -16.18 9.80 9.11
C THR A 348 -17.27 10.36 8.22
N ILE A 349 -17.69 9.55 7.26
CA ILE A 349 -18.83 9.85 6.40
C ILE A 349 -20.06 9.85 7.32
N VAL A 350 -20.53 11.05 7.66
CA VAL A 350 -21.84 11.22 8.27
C VAL A 350 -22.84 11.03 7.12
N TYR A 351 -23.53 9.89 7.10
CA TYR A 351 -24.73 9.72 6.30
C TYR A 351 -25.80 10.66 6.88
N GLU A 352 -26.11 11.76 6.19
CA GLU A 352 -27.37 12.50 6.38
C GLU A 352 -28.42 12.05 5.36
#